data_AF-A0A131ZAK1-F1
#
_entry.id   AF-A0A131ZAK1-F1
#
_cell.length_a   1.000
_cell.length_b   1.000
_cell.length_c   1.000
_cell.angle_alpha   90.00
_cell.angle_beta   90.00
_cell.angle_gamma   90.00
#
_symmetry.space_group_name_H-M   'P 1'
#
loop_
_entity.id
_entity.type
_entity.pdbx_description
1 polymer ?
#
loop_
_entity_poly.entity_id
_entity_poly.type
_entity_poly.pdbx_seq_one_letter_code
_entity_poly.pdbx_strand_id
1 'polypeptide(L)'
;QGNIFQEGFFSLVLHYPLFCTKKQILNSGLAFYKTCREFDKRMTAIMVKFLIGFSLLLVTLQGLSAQKETLNPEGCGVSYSKTMIVNGTEVKDARYLWMVFLDAYFPTDTYGCGGTVITKRHVLTAAHCLIEKNAYAHKVVVSYGSVDRRRAKTVWASKMLIHKDYDNSKTKNDIALLEVKYPFTFGKEVKPICLEMAPMPIV
;
A
#
# COMPACT_ATOMS: atom_id res chain seq x y z
N GLN A 1 -6.74 5.90 18.64
CA GLN A 1 -5.85 6.43 19.69
C GLN A 1 -5.01 5.28 20.22
N GLY A 2 -3.86 5.06 19.57
CA GLY A 2 -2.79 4.22 20.11
C GLY A 2 -1.87 5.09 20.94
N ASN A 3 -1.48 4.60 22.12
CA ASN A 3 -0.23 4.91 22.84
C ASN A 3 -0.36 4.41 24.29
N ILE A 4 -0.50 3.11 24.49
CA ILE A 4 -0.37 2.50 25.83
C ILE A 4 0.82 1.53 25.89
N PHE A 5 1.44 1.17 24.75
CA PHE A 5 2.57 0.23 24.72
C PHE A 5 3.97 0.88 24.66
N GLN A 6 4.08 2.21 24.59
CA GLN A 6 5.38 2.90 24.58
C GLN A 6 5.82 3.49 25.94
N GLU A 7 4.88 3.75 26.85
CA GLU A 7 5.18 4.40 28.14
C GLU A 7 5.77 3.42 29.19
N GLY A 8 5.53 2.11 29.05
CA GLY A 8 5.99 1.11 30.01
C GLY A 8 7.47 0.72 29.88
N PHE A 9 8.06 0.84 28.69
CA PHE A 9 9.43 0.38 28.44
C PHE A 9 10.49 1.45 28.73
N PHE A 10 10.14 2.74 28.62
CA PHE A 10 11.03 3.84 28.99
C PHE A 10 11.21 3.99 30.50
N SER A 11 10.22 3.60 31.30
CA SER A 11 10.30 3.69 32.77
C SER A 11 11.29 2.68 33.39
N LEU A 12 11.51 1.54 32.74
CA LEU A 12 12.47 0.51 33.19
C LEU A 12 13.95 0.87 32.91
N VAL A 13 14.22 1.84 32.03
CA VAL A 13 15.59 2.29 31.72
C VAL A 13 16.02 3.46 32.60
N LEU A 14 15.06 4.24 33.14
CA LEU A 14 15.36 5.45 33.91
C LEU A 14 15.54 5.25 35.42
N HIS A 15 15.34 4.03 35.93
CA HIS A 15 15.49 3.70 37.36
C HIS A 15 16.69 2.81 37.70
N TYR A 16 17.67 2.64 36.81
CA TYR A 16 18.92 1.98 37.19
C TYR A 16 19.78 2.92 38.05
N PRO A 17 19.99 2.64 39.36
CA PRO A 17 21.04 3.30 40.09
C PRO A 17 22.38 2.71 39.64
N LEU A 18 23.45 3.49 39.78
CA LEU A 18 24.88 3.11 39.58
C LEU A 18 25.50 3.53 38.24
N PHE A 19 25.31 4.78 37.83
CA PHE A 19 26.49 5.50 37.31
C PHE A 19 27.44 5.73 38.49
N CYS A 20 28.69 5.28 38.38
CA CYS A 20 29.74 5.62 39.34
C CYS A 20 29.99 7.14 39.27
N THR A 21 29.19 7.93 39.98
CA THR A 21 29.33 9.39 39.98
C THR A 21 30.62 9.76 40.71
N LYS A 22 31.30 10.82 40.27
CA LYS A 22 32.55 11.33 40.89
C LYS A 22 32.50 11.43 42.42
N LYS A 23 31.31 11.59 43.00
CA LYS A 23 31.05 11.72 44.44
C LYS A 23 31.22 10.41 45.24
N GLN A 24 30.99 9.24 44.63
CA GLN A 24 31.23 7.92 45.25
C GLN A 24 32.71 7.49 45.20
N ILE A 25 33.50 8.10 44.33
CA ILE A 25 34.90 7.74 44.07
C ILE A 25 35.84 8.27 45.16
N LEU A 26 35.48 9.35 45.87
CA LEU A 26 36.33 9.99 46.88
C LEU A 26 36.37 9.28 48.25
N ASN A 27 35.41 8.39 48.54
CA ASN A 27 35.27 7.76 49.87
C ASN A 27 35.48 6.23 49.88
N SER A 28 35.92 5.63 48.77
CA SER A 28 35.99 4.17 48.62
C SER A 28 37.34 3.71 48.09
N GLY A 29 37.94 2.69 48.71
CA GLY A 29 39.27 2.18 48.37
C GLY A 29 39.37 1.55 46.96
N LEU A 30 40.61 1.30 46.52
CA LEU A 30 40.97 0.83 45.17
C LEU A 30 40.21 -0.44 44.71
N ALA A 31 39.83 -1.31 45.64
CA ALA A 31 39.04 -2.52 45.35
C ALA A 31 37.61 -2.19 44.92
N PHE A 32 36.96 -1.22 45.56
CA PHE A 32 35.61 -0.77 45.20
C PHE A 32 35.59 -0.11 43.81
N TYR A 33 36.64 0.66 43.49
CA TYR A 33 36.83 1.24 42.16
C TYR A 33 36.91 0.19 41.04
N LYS A 34 37.67 -0.90 41.28
CA LYS A 34 37.83 -1.99 40.31
C LYS A 34 36.51 -2.72 40.06
N THR A 35 35.76 -2.99 41.12
CA THR A 35 34.45 -3.67 41.04
C THR A 35 33.38 -2.80 40.38
N CYS A 36 33.34 -1.49 40.68
CA CYS A 36 32.39 -0.55 40.04
C CYS A 36 32.66 -0.41 38.53
N ARG A 37 33.93 -0.26 38.14
CA ARG A 37 34.36 -0.17 36.73
C ARG A 37 34.01 -1.45 35.96
N GLU A 38 34.16 -2.61 36.58
CA GLU A 38 33.84 -3.89 35.95
C GLU A 38 32.32 -4.10 35.79
N PHE A 39 31.53 -3.62 36.74
CA PHE A 39 30.07 -3.60 36.66
C PHE A 39 29.56 -2.66 35.56
N ASP A 40 30.12 -1.45 35.46
CA ASP A 40 29.78 -0.46 34.43
C ASP A 40 30.09 -0.97 33.00
N LYS A 41 31.23 -1.67 32.83
CA LYS A 41 31.57 -2.34 31.56
C LYS A 41 30.57 -3.43 31.18
N ARG A 42 30.13 -4.25 32.15
CA ARG A 42 29.15 -5.31 31.92
C ARG A 42 27.77 -4.73 31.57
N MET A 43 27.34 -3.69 32.28
CA MET A 43 26.08 -3.00 32.01
C MET A 43 26.10 -2.29 30.65
N THR A 44 27.18 -1.59 30.32
CA THR A 44 27.37 -0.99 28.99
C THR A 44 27.35 -2.05 27.90
N ALA A 45 28.01 -3.20 28.11
CA ALA A 45 27.99 -4.30 27.15
C ALA A 45 26.59 -4.93 26.98
N ILE A 46 25.81 -5.04 28.06
CA ILE A 46 24.42 -5.51 28.01
C ILE A 46 23.54 -4.52 27.25
N MET A 47 23.66 -3.22 27.56
CA MET A 47 22.91 -2.16 26.87
C MET A 47 23.24 -2.10 25.38
N VAL A 48 24.51 -2.20 24.99
CA VAL A 48 24.93 -2.25 23.58
C VAL A 48 24.35 -3.47 22.88
N LYS A 49 24.32 -4.65 23.52
CA LYS A 49 23.69 -5.86 22.95
C LYS A 49 22.18 -5.70 22.77
N PHE A 50 21.49 -5.07 23.71
CA PHE A 50 20.07 -4.75 23.58
C PHE A 50 19.80 -3.75 22.46
N LEU A 51 20.61 -2.69 22.33
CA LEU A 51 20.46 -1.69 21.27
C LEU A 51 20.71 -2.29 19.88
N ILE A 52 21.73 -3.16 19.74
CA ILE A 52 21.99 -3.88 18.49
C ILE A 52 20.85 -4.84 18.18
N GLY A 53 20.38 -5.61 19.16
CA GLY A 53 19.26 -6.55 18.99
C GLY A 53 17.95 -5.86 18.63
N PHE A 54 17.63 -4.74 19.26
CA PHE A 54 16.47 -3.91 18.95
C PHE A 54 16.58 -3.28 17.56
N SER A 55 17.77 -2.81 17.16
CA SER A 55 18.02 -2.27 15.82
C SER A 55 17.84 -3.34 14.75
N LEU A 56 18.35 -4.56 14.97
CA LEU A 56 18.16 -5.69 14.06
C LEU A 56 16.68 -6.09 13.96
N LEU A 57 15.95 -6.09 15.08
CA LEU A 57 14.50 -6.36 15.11
C LEU A 57 13.70 -5.28 14.35
N LEU A 58 14.05 -4.00 14.49
CA LEU A 58 13.41 -2.93 13.74
C LEU A 58 13.67 -3.05 12.23
N VAL A 59 14.89 -3.43 11.82
CA VAL A 59 15.23 -3.64 10.41
C VAL A 59 14.45 -4.83 9.82
N THR A 60 14.24 -5.92 10.56
CA THR A 60 13.44 -7.05 10.07
C THR A 60 11.94 -6.73 10.00
N LEU A 61 11.41 -5.91 10.92
CA LEU A 61 10.03 -5.44 10.89
C LEU A 61 9.74 -4.54 9.68
N GLN A 62 10.69 -3.70 9.27
CA GLN A 62 10.57 -2.88 8.05
C GLN A 62 10.48 -3.74 6.77
N GLY A 63 11.12 -4.92 6.75
CA GLY A 63 11.09 -5.83 5.62
C GLY A 63 9.72 -6.46 5.34
N LEU A 64 8.83 -6.55 6.34
CA LEU A 64 7.49 -7.12 6.19
C LEU A 64 6.49 -6.18 5.51
N SER A 65 6.76 -4.86 5.49
CA SER A 65 5.80 -3.87 4.98
C SER A 65 5.95 -3.56 3.49
N ALA A 66 7.04 -3.99 2.85
CA ALA A 66 7.26 -3.75 1.42
C ALA A 66 6.80 -4.94 0.58
N GLN A 67 5.49 -5.19 0.50
CA GLN A 67 4.98 -6.04 -0.58
C GLN A 67 5.18 -5.31 -1.90
N LYS A 68 6.22 -5.71 -2.64
CA LYS A 68 6.47 -5.25 -4.00
C LYS A 68 5.33 -5.72 -4.90
N GLU A 69 4.38 -4.83 -5.20
CA GLU A 69 3.34 -5.08 -6.21
C GLU A 69 4.02 -5.37 -7.56
N THR A 70 3.67 -6.49 -8.17
CA THR A 70 4.26 -6.94 -9.44
C THR A 70 3.35 -6.50 -10.58
N LEU A 71 3.87 -5.68 -11.49
CA LEU A 71 3.25 -5.41 -12.79
C LEU A 71 3.40 -6.66 -13.67
N ASN A 72 2.37 -6.96 -14.47
CA ASN A 72 2.31 -8.16 -15.31
C ASN A 72 2.58 -9.47 -14.54
N PRO A 73 1.81 -9.76 -13.47
CA PRO A 73 1.94 -11.02 -12.78
C PRO A 73 1.57 -12.18 -13.71
N GLU A 74 2.09 -13.38 -13.41
CA GLU A 74 1.79 -14.59 -14.17
C GLU A 74 0.28 -14.79 -14.35
N GLY A 75 -0.14 -15.06 -15.59
CA GLY A 75 -1.56 -15.24 -15.93
C GLY A 75 -2.36 -13.94 -16.10
N CYS A 76 -1.71 -12.78 -16.24
CA CYS A 76 -2.37 -11.56 -16.70
C CYS A 76 -2.89 -11.70 -18.14
N GLY A 77 -3.90 -10.91 -18.52
CA GLY A 77 -4.38 -10.80 -19.90
C GLY A 77 -5.05 -12.06 -20.47
N VAL A 78 -5.25 -13.10 -19.66
CA VAL A 78 -5.91 -14.34 -20.10
C VAL A 78 -7.40 -14.10 -20.30
N SER A 79 -7.82 -13.96 -21.56
CA SER A 79 -9.23 -14.03 -21.95
C SER A 79 -9.58 -15.41 -22.50
N TYR A 80 -10.77 -15.89 -22.16
CA TYR A 80 -11.35 -17.09 -22.76
C TYR A 80 -12.14 -16.78 -24.04
N SER A 81 -12.13 -15.51 -24.50
CA SER A 81 -12.78 -15.05 -25.73
C SER A 81 -11.72 -14.78 -26.81
N LYS A 82 -11.96 -15.25 -28.04
CA LYS A 82 -11.06 -15.09 -29.19
C LYS A 82 -11.58 -14.15 -30.28
N THR A 83 -12.73 -13.49 -30.07
CA THR A 83 -13.43 -12.75 -31.13
C THR A 83 -13.41 -11.24 -30.88
N MET A 84 -13.17 -10.47 -31.94
CA MET A 84 -13.39 -9.01 -31.96
C MET A 84 -14.88 -8.69 -31.98
N ILE A 85 -15.25 -7.50 -31.50
CA ILE A 85 -16.64 -7.06 -31.36
C ILE A 85 -17.00 -6.09 -32.49
N VAL A 86 -17.95 -6.49 -33.34
CA VAL A 86 -18.79 -5.59 -34.16
C VAL A 86 -20.24 -6.04 -33.88
N ASN A 87 -21.14 -5.13 -33.46
CA ASN A 87 -22.48 -5.46 -32.92
C ASN A 87 -22.44 -6.47 -31.75
N GLY A 88 -21.77 -6.10 -30.66
CA GLY A 88 -21.56 -7.00 -29.52
C GLY A 88 -22.83 -7.54 -28.87
N THR A 89 -22.71 -8.75 -28.31
CA THR A 89 -23.72 -9.38 -27.48
C THR A 89 -23.30 -9.32 -26.01
N GLU A 90 -24.27 -9.41 -25.09
CA GLU A 90 -23.98 -9.53 -23.66
C GLU A 90 -23.01 -10.70 -23.40
N VAL A 91 -22.00 -10.43 -22.58
CA VAL A 91 -20.99 -11.42 -22.20
C VAL A 91 -21.40 -12.10 -20.90
N LYS A 92 -21.11 -13.40 -20.78
CA LYS A 92 -21.27 -14.10 -19.50
C LYS A 92 -20.19 -13.66 -18.51
N ASP A 93 -20.46 -13.88 -17.23
CA ASP A 93 -19.47 -13.73 -16.16
C ASP A 93 -18.14 -14.45 -16.52
N ALA A 94 -17.05 -13.95 -15.95
CA ALA A 94 -15.69 -14.50 -16.09
C ALA A 94 -15.04 -14.45 -17.49
N ARG A 95 -15.62 -13.73 -18.46
CA ARG A 95 -15.00 -13.55 -19.79
C ARG A 95 -13.83 -12.56 -19.81
N TYR A 96 -13.98 -11.43 -19.13
CA TYR A 96 -12.98 -10.36 -19.05
C TYR A 96 -12.75 -10.00 -17.58
N LEU A 97 -11.89 -10.78 -16.94
CA LEU A 97 -11.71 -10.78 -15.49
C LEU A 97 -11.02 -9.51 -14.94
N TRP A 98 -10.45 -8.68 -15.80
CA TRP A 98 -9.87 -7.39 -15.44
C TRP A 98 -10.87 -6.25 -15.47
N MET A 99 -12.03 -6.42 -16.14
CA MET A 99 -13.01 -5.35 -16.29
C MET A 99 -13.68 -5.04 -14.96
N VAL A 100 -13.74 -3.76 -14.62
CA VAL A 100 -14.46 -3.26 -13.45
C VAL A 100 -15.35 -2.10 -13.83
N PHE A 101 -16.44 -1.95 -13.07
CA PHE A 101 -17.31 -0.78 -13.14
C PHE A 101 -17.01 0.14 -11.96
N LEU A 102 -17.00 1.44 -12.23
CA LEU A 102 -16.67 2.48 -11.26
C LEU A 102 -17.90 3.34 -11.03
N ASP A 103 -18.36 3.39 -9.77
CA ASP A 103 -19.28 4.42 -9.32
C ASP A 103 -18.47 5.56 -8.69
N ALA A 104 -18.32 6.66 -9.43
CA ALA A 104 -17.60 7.85 -8.99
C ALA A 104 -18.60 8.89 -8.45
N TYR A 105 -18.47 9.22 -7.17
CA TYR A 105 -19.37 10.13 -6.46
C TYR A 105 -18.74 11.53 -6.41
N PHE A 106 -19.46 12.49 -6.95
CA PHE A 106 -19.14 13.91 -6.96
C PHE A 106 -20.09 14.65 -6.00
N PRO A 107 -19.86 15.95 -5.70
CA PRO A 107 -20.71 16.68 -4.75
C PRO A 107 -22.21 16.67 -5.08
N THR A 108 -22.57 16.68 -6.37
CA THR A 108 -23.96 16.75 -6.83
C THR A 108 -24.43 15.52 -7.58
N ASP A 109 -23.50 14.72 -8.13
CA ASP A 109 -23.80 13.70 -9.13
C ASP A 109 -23.01 12.42 -8.87
N THR A 110 -23.45 11.32 -9.49
CA THR A 110 -22.70 10.06 -9.54
C THR A 110 -22.56 9.63 -11.00
N TYR A 111 -21.33 9.36 -11.42
CA TYR A 111 -21.03 8.93 -12.78
C TYR A 111 -20.56 7.47 -12.80
N GLY A 112 -21.01 6.77 -13.84
CA GLY A 112 -20.57 5.41 -14.14
C GLY A 112 -19.40 5.42 -15.12
N CYS A 113 -18.31 4.78 -14.74
CA CYS A 113 -17.11 4.65 -15.57
C CYS A 113 -16.61 3.20 -15.66
N GLY A 114 -15.73 2.95 -16.62
CA GLY A 114 -14.98 1.70 -16.72
C GLY A 114 -13.62 1.79 -16.04
N GLY A 115 -13.08 0.63 -15.67
CA GLY A 115 -11.69 0.50 -15.26
C GLY A 115 -11.15 -0.88 -15.58
N THR A 116 -9.86 -1.05 -15.36
CA THR A 116 -9.16 -2.32 -15.57
C THR A 116 -8.18 -2.62 -14.45
N VAL A 117 -8.26 -3.82 -13.88
CA VAL A 117 -7.32 -4.29 -12.85
C VAL A 117 -5.95 -4.53 -13.49
N ILE A 118 -4.90 -3.93 -12.93
CA ILE A 118 -3.52 -4.09 -13.42
C ILE A 118 -2.57 -4.71 -12.38
N THR A 119 -2.89 -4.57 -11.08
CA THR A 119 -2.21 -5.30 -9.98
C THR A 119 -3.23 -5.70 -8.92
N LYS A 120 -2.80 -6.34 -7.82
CA LYS A 120 -3.71 -6.67 -6.71
C LYS A 120 -4.29 -5.44 -6.03
N ARG A 121 -3.67 -4.27 -6.16
CA ARG A 121 -4.11 -3.04 -5.50
C ARG A 121 -4.53 -1.93 -6.46
N HIS A 122 -4.28 -2.08 -7.76
CA HIS A 122 -4.42 -0.98 -8.71
C HIS A 122 -5.44 -1.27 -9.79
N VAL A 123 -6.32 -0.31 -10.01
CA VAL A 123 -7.21 -0.22 -11.16
C VAL A 123 -6.77 0.98 -12.02
N LEU A 124 -6.54 0.74 -13.30
CA LEU A 124 -6.32 1.75 -14.32
C LEU A 124 -7.67 2.26 -14.83
N THR A 125 -7.80 3.57 -14.97
CA THR A 125 -8.99 4.22 -15.53
C THR A 125 -8.60 5.54 -16.22
N ALA A 126 -9.59 6.26 -16.74
CA ALA A 126 -9.39 7.58 -17.31
C ALA A 126 -9.37 8.66 -16.21
N ALA A 127 -8.67 9.77 -16.46
CA ALA A 127 -8.64 10.88 -15.53
C ALA A 127 -10.00 11.59 -15.45
N HIS A 128 -10.69 11.76 -16.58
CA HIS A 128 -12.00 12.40 -16.61
C HIS A 128 -13.06 11.68 -15.76
N CYS A 129 -12.88 10.38 -15.49
CA CYS A 129 -13.76 9.62 -14.58
C CYS A 129 -13.67 10.09 -13.12
N LEU A 130 -12.58 10.77 -12.74
CA LEU A 130 -12.28 11.18 -11.37
C LEU A 130 -12.31 12.70 -11.20
N ILE A 131 -12.29 13.45 -12.29
CA ILE A 131 -12.41 14.91 -12.30
C ILE A 131 -13.26 15.35 -13.49
N GLU A 132 -14.35 16.07 -13.20
CA GLU A 132 -15.30 16.57 -14.19
C GLU A 132 -15.58 18.05 -13.89
N LYS A 133 -15.46 18.93 -14.90
CA LYS A 133 -15.74 20.38 -14.77
C LYS A 133 -15.09 21.05 -13.54
N ASN A 134 -13.85 20.65 -13.23
CA ASN A 134 -13.04 21.10 -12.07
C ASN A 134 -13.51 20.60 -10.69
N ALA A 135 -14.49 19.71 -10.62
CA ALA A 135 -14.85 19.00 -9.38
C ALA A 135 -14.16 17.63 -9.35
N TYR A 136 -13.65 17.25 -8.19
CA TYR A 136 -13.06 15.92 -7.98
C TYR A 136 -14.11 14.97 -7.40
N ALA A 137 -14.04 13.70 -7.80
CA ALA A 137 -14.74 12.64 -7.11
C ALA A 137 -14.24 12.57 -5.66
N HIS A 138 -15.15 12.51 -4.70
CA HIS A 138 -14.80 12.37 -3.28
C HIS A 138 -14.82 10.91 -2.82
N LYS A 139 -15.44 10.02 -3.61
CA LYS A 139 -15.51 8.59 -3.35
C LYS A 139 -15.61 7.84 -4.67
N VAL A 140 -14.92 6.71 -4.77
CA VAL A 140 -15.07 5.76 -5.88
C VAL A 140 -15.29 4.35 -5.35
N VAL A 141 -16.33 3.70 -5.84
CA VAL A 141 -16.61 2.28 -5.56
C VAL A 141 -16.30 1.47 -6.82
N VAL A 142 -15.43 0.48 -6.67
CA VAL A 142 -15.03 -0.45 -7.73
C VAL A 142 -15.86 -1.72 -7.62
N SER A 143 -16.63 -2.03 -8.65
CA SER A 143 -17.43 -3.25 -8.78
C SER A 143 -16.79 -4.23 -9.74
N TYR A 144 -16.64 -5.50 -9.35
CA TYR A 144 -15.94 -6.53 -10.11
C TYR A 144 -16.55 -7.93 -9.96
N GLY A 145 -16.16 -8.87 -10.83
CA GLY A 145 -16.52 -10.28 -10.71
C GLY A 145 -17.86 -10.70 -11.29
N SER A 146 -18.71 -9.77 -11.70
CA SER A 146 -19.94 -10.08 -12.44
C SER A 146 -20.32 -8.97 -13.42
N VAL A 147 -21.02 -9.38 -14.49
CA VAL A 147 -21.66 -8.47 -15.46
C VAL A 147 -22.97 -7.90 -14.94
N ASP A 148 -23.62 -8.56 -13.97
CA ASP A 148 -24.77 -8.02 -13.25
C ASP A 148 -24.28 -7.28 -12.00
N ARG A 149 -24.46 -5.95 -11.99
CA ARG A 149 -24.04 -5.08 -10.89
C ARG A 149 -24.62 -5.50 -9.53
N ARG A 150 -25.79 -6.15 -9.50
CA ARG A 150 -26.43 -6.61 -8.26
C ARG A 150 -25.72 -7.82 -7.64
N ARG A 151 -24.93 -8.55 -8.44
CA ARG A 151 -24.15 -9.73 -8.02
C ARG A 151 -22.65 -9.44 -7.93
N ALA A 152 -22.21 -8.25 -8.33
CA ALA A 152 -20.81 -7.87 -8.32
C ALA A 152 -20.28 -7.67 -6.89
N LYS A 153 -19.00 -8.00 -6.70
CA LYS A 153 -18.25 -7.67 -5.49
C LYS A 153 -17.83 -6.21 -5.55
N THR A 154 -17.75 -5.54 -4.39
CA THR A 154 -17.37 -4.13 -4.33
C THR A 154 -16.18 -3.90 -3.41
N VAL A 155 -15.34 -2.93 -3.78
CA VAL A 155 -14.25 -2.43 -2.95
C VAL A 155 -14.11 -0.93 -3.16
N TRP A 156 -13.77 -0.19 -2.10
CA TRP A 156 -13.59 1.26 -2.20
C TRP A 156 -12.17 1.59 -2.65
N ALA A 157 -12.02 2.66 -3.43
CA ALA A 157 -10.73 3.28 -3.65
C ALA A 157 -10.27 3.96 -2.35
N SER A 158 -9.03 3.68 -1.92
CA SER A 158 -8.35 4.39 -0.83
C SER A 158 -7.59 5.61 -1.35
N LYS A 159 -7.14 5.60 -2.60
CA LYS A 159 -6.48 6.74 -3.26
C LYS A 159 -6.89 6.86 -4.72
N MET A 160 -6.91 8.10 -5.19
CA MET A 160 -7.13 8.49 -6.58
C MET A 160 -5.88 9.24 -7.06
N LEU A 161 -5.17 8.68 -8.04
CA LEU A 161 -3.92 9.18 -8.57
C LEU A 161 -4.16 9.62 -10.03
N ILE A 162 -4.54 10.88 -10.20
CA ILE A 162 -4.77 11.48 -11.52
C ILE A 162 -3.41 11.86 -12.12
N HIS A 163 -3.24 11.65 -13.44
CA HIS A 163 -2.03 12.10 -14.12
C HIS A 163 -1.81 13.60 -13.90
N LYS A 164 -0.62 13.99 -13.41
CA LYS A 164 -0.29 15.37 -13.02
C LYS A 164 -0.48 16.40 -14.15
N ASP A 165 -0.30 15.96 -15.40
CA ASP A 165 -0.42 16.79 -16.60
C ASP A 165 -1.74 16.56 -17.34
N TYR A 166 -2.76 16.00 -16.67
CA TYR A 166 -4.10 15.86 -17.25
C TYR A 166 -4.69 17.25 -17.56
N ASP A 167 -5.15 17.42 -18.80
CA ASP A 167 -5.81 18.65 -19.26
C ASP A 167 -7.23 18.31 -19.72
N ASN A 168 -8.21 18.70 -18.90
CA ASN A 168 -9.62 18.45 -19.16
C ASN A 168 -10.13 19.14 -20.43
N SER A 169 -9.55 20.28 -20.81
CA SER A 169 -10.00 21.04 -22.00
C SER A 169 -9.55 20.42 -23.31
N LYS A 170 -8.46 19.66 -23.28
CA LYS A 170 -7.84 19.01 -24.45
C LYS A 170 -7.90 17.50 -24.41
N THR A 171 -8.47 16.92 -23.35
CA THR A 171 -8.48 15.49 -23.06
C THR A 171 -7.07 14.89 -23.16
N LYS A 172 -6.05 15.66 -22.74
CA LYS A 172 -4.65 15.25 -22.84
C LYS A 172 -4.27 14.51 -21.57
N ASN A 173 -3.50 13.42 -21.71
CA ASN A 173 -3.04 12.57 -20.60
C ASN A 173 -4.21 12.05 -19.76
N ASP A 174 -5.27 11.59 -20.42
CA ASP A 174 -6.50 11.12 -19.79
C ASP A 174 -6.33 9.71 -19.18
N ILE A 175 -5.55 9.65 -18.11
CA ILE A 175 -5.15 8.43 -17.42
C ILE A 175 -5.08 8.66 -15.91
N ALA A 176 -5.59 7.71 -15.13
CA ALA A 176 -5.52 7.73 -13.69
C ALA A 176 -5.43 6.33 -13.09
N LEU A 177 -4.91 6.25 -11.87
CA LEU A 177 -4.86 5.03 -11.08
C LEU A 177 -5.73 5.16 -9.82
N LEU A 178 -6.48 4.11 -9.53
CA LEU A 178 -7.16 3.93 -8.25
C LEU A 178 -6.38 2.89 -7.44
N GLU A 179 -6.00 3.24 -6.22
CA GLU A 179 -5.53 2.27 -5.23
C GLU A 179 -6.76 1.78 -4.44
N VAL A 180 -7.01 0.47 -4.40
CA VAL A 180 -8.12 -0.10 -3.64
C VAL A 180 -7.75 -0.32 -2.17
N LYS A 181 -8.72 -0.12 -1.28
CA LYS A 181 -8.53 -0.27 0.17
C LYS A 181 -8.11 -1.68 0.57
N TYR A 182 -8.68 -2.69 -0.08
CA TYR A 182 -8.37 -4.10 0.14
C TYR A 182 -7.89 -4.73 -1.18
N PRO A 183 -6.75 -5.45 -1.18
CA PRO A 183 -6.25 -6.10 -2.38
C PRO A 183 -7.24 -7.11 -2.97
N PHE A 184 -7.24 -7.21 -4.29
CA PHE A 184 -7.91 -8.29 -5.01
C PHE A 184 -7.23 -9.64 -4.73
N THR A 185 -8.06 -10.66 -4.53
CA THR A 185 -7.63 -12.06 -4.57
C THR A 185 -7.86 -12.59 -5.98
N PHE A 186 -6.79 -12.70 -6.76
CA PHE A 186 -6.90 -13.20 -8.13
C PHE A 186 -7.42 -14.64 -8.17
N GLY A 187 -8.31 -14.91 -9.12
CA GLY A 187 -9.02 -16.18 -9.20
C GLY A 187 -10.01 -16.21 -10.36
N LYS A 188 -11.16 -16.86 -10.14
CA LYS A 188 -12.21 -17.04 -11.16
C LYS A 188 -13.06 -15.79 -11.40
N GLU A 189 -12.99 -14.81 -10.51
CA GLU A 189 -13.81 -13.59 -10.57
C GLU A 189 -12.99 -12.35 -10.97
N VAL A 190 -11.69 -12.33 -10.68
CA VAL A 190 -10.83 -11.19 -10.99
C VAL A 190 -9.42 -11.66 -11.33
N LYS A 191 -8.85 -11.08 -12.38
CA LYS A 191 -7.45 -11.24 -12.81
C LYS A 191 -7.00 -9.95 -13.49
N PRO A 192 -5.71 -9.62 -13.46
CA PRO A 192 -5.23 -8.40 -14.08
C PRO A 192 -5.11 -8.53 -15.61
N ILE A 193 -5.16 -7.41 -16.32
CA ILE A 193 -4.65 -7.35 -17.69
C ILE A 193 -3.13 -7.19 -17.67
N CYS A 194 -2.45 -7.57 -18.76
CA CYS A 194 -1.06 -7.21 -18.95
C CYS A 194 -0.94 -5.79 -19.52
N LEU A 195 0.10 -5.07 -19.12
CA LEU A 195 0.50 -3.79 -19.68
C LEU A 195 1.72 -3.99 -20.59
N GLU A 196 1.71 -3.37 -21.75
CA GLU A 196 2.91 -3.27 -22.58
C GLU A 196 3.89 -2.29 -21.94
N MET A 197 5.08 -2.77 -21.62
CA MET A 197 6.13 -1.97 -20.97
C MET A 197 7.18 -1.46 -21.96
N ALA A 198 7.06 -1.83 -23.24
CA ALA A 198 7.92 -1.35 -24.32
C ALA A 198 7.16 -0.30 -25.16
N PRO A 199 7.81 0.79 -25.59
CA PRO A 199 7.23 1.67 -26.59
C PRO A 199 6.99 0.85 -27.87
N MET A 200 5.73 0.69 -28.29
CA MET A 200 5.46 0.18 -29.62
C MET A 200 6.08 1.14 -30.64
N PRO A 201 6.85 0.64 -31.62
CA PRO A 201 7.20 1.46 -32.77
C PRO A 201 5.90 1.85 -33.47
N ILE A 202 5.63 3.15 -33.52
CA ILE A 202 4.54 3.69 -34.33
C ILE A 202 4.96 3.45 -35.79
N VAL A 203 4.31 2.50 -36.45
CA VAL A 203 4.43 2.24 -37.90
C VAL A 203 3.62 3.28 -38.65
#